data_AF-D1FPI9-F1
#
_entry.id   AF-D1FPI9-F1
#
_cell.length_a   1.000
_cell.length_b   1.000
_cell.length_c   1.000
_cell.angle_alpha   90.00
_cell.angle_beta   90.00
_cell.angle_gamma   90.00
#
_symmetry.space_group_name_H-M   'P 1'
#
loop_
_entity.id
_entity.type
_entity.pdbx_description
1 polymer ?
#
loop_
_entity_poly.entity_id
_entity_poly.type
_entity_poly.pdbx_seq_one_letter_code
_entity_poly.pdbx_strand_id
1 'polypeptide(L)'
;VEVKLHEFREGTQYQKTYFIELWDVGGSSNHRKTRTTFYNGVHGLIFVHDLTNRKSQQNLKCWLSEVVNRYSYKAKQGFEEYDSEQCAGSNMLPMIFIGTKLDLAGEKRVQGNMMGLDIAQEWGADKINLDNMDPRSLAPGSSSAVKLSRFFNKVIEMRYHKREHVSPFAPDKKRFYTTISPNNTKSYHYD
;
A
#
# COMPACT_ATOMS: atom_id res chain seq x y z
N VAL A 1 -0.36 14.77 5.66
CA VAL A 1 -0.73 13.47 6.27
C VAL A 1 -2.11 13.63 6.85
N GLU A 2 -3.02 12.74 6.50
CA GLU A 2 -4.38 12.68 7.06
C GLU A 2 -4.47 11.46 7.98
N VAL A 3 -5.22 11.56 9.09
CA VAL A 3 -5.40 10.45 10.03
C VAL A 3 -6.88 10.07 10.09
N LYS A 4 -7.15 8.79 9.89
CA LYS A 4 -8.49 8.19 9.96
C LYS A 4 -8.56 7.16 11.09
N LEU A 5 -9.62 7.22 11.88
CA LEU A 5 -9.98 6.14 12.81
C LEU A 5 -10.65 5.00 12.04
N HIS A 6 -10.20 3.77 12.27
CA HIS A 6 -10.75 2.57 11.64
C HIS A 6 -11.02 1.47 12.67
N GLU A 7 -12.25 0.95 12.65
CA GLU A 7 -12.68 -0.16 13.50
C GLU A 7 -12.30 -1.49 12.83
N PHE A 8 -11.23 -2.12 13.32
CA PHE A 8 -10.82 -3.45 12.87
C PHE A 8 -11.77 -4.50 13.41
N ARG A 9 -12.25 -5.42 12.55
CA ARG A 9 -13.19 -6.51 12.89
C ARG A 9 -14.42 -6.03 13.69
N GLU A 10 -15.00 -4.93 13.24
CA GLU A 10 -16.23 -4.34 13.77
C GLU A 10 -17.34 -5.39 13.98
N GLY A 11 -18.00 -5.36 15.13
CA GLY A 11 -19.08 -6.27 15.47
C GLY A 11 -18.63 -7.66 15.96
N THR A 12 -17.32 -7.88 16.15
CA THR A 12 -16.79 -9.12 16.74
C THR A 12 -16.15 -8.86 18.11
N GLN A 13 -15.92 -9.92 18.90
CA GLN A 13 -15.17 -9.82 20.17
C GLN A 13 -13.71 -9.35 20.01
N TYR A 14 -13.18 -9.36 18.78
CA TYR A 14 -11.83 -8.91 18.46
C TYR A 14 -11.80 -7.48 17.91
N GLN A 15 -12.88 -6.72 18.08
CA GLN A 15 -12.95 -5.35 17.60
C GLN A 15 -11.88 -4.48 18.26
N LYS A 16 -11.17 -3.70 17.44
CA LYS A 16 -10.18 -2.74 17.93
C LYS A 16 -10.05 -1.52 17.01
N THR A 17 -9.98 -0.34 17.60
CA THR A 17 -9.76 0.90 16.87
C THR A 17 -8.28 1.10 16.54
N TYR A 18 -7.99 1.44 15.29
CA TYR A 18 -6.65 1.79 14.80
C TYR A 18 -6.65 3.18 14.16
N PHE A 19 -5.55 3.92 14.36
CA PHE A 19 -5.26 5.13 13.59
C PHE A 19 -4.57 4.75 12.29
N ILE A 20 -5.17 5.13 11.16
CA ILE A 20 -4.61 4.94 9.82
C ILE A 20 -4.11 6.28 9.32
N GLU A 21 -2.80 6.36 9.08
CA GLU A 21 -2.17 7.51 8.44
C GLU A 21 -2.21 7.35 6.92
N LEU A 22 -2.80 8.33 6.24
CA LEU A 22 -2.83 8.45 4.79
C LEU A 22 -1.81 9.51 4.36
N TRP A 23 -0.82 9.07 3.59
CA TRP A 23 0.23 9.90 3.04
C TRP A 23 -0.07 10.17 1.55
N ASP A 24 -0.53 11.37 1.23
CA ASP A 24 -0.61 11.82 -0.15
C ASP A 24 0.79 12.21 -0.64
N VAL A 25 1.27 11.50 -1.66
CA VAL A 25 2.63 11.65 -2.18
C VAL A 25 2.56 12.25 -3.58
N GLY A 26 3.08 13.47 -3.71
CA GLY A 26 2.93 14.28 -4.92
C GLY A 26 3.35 13.59 -6.22
N GLY A 27 2.52 13.75 -7.26
CA GLY A 27 2.60 13.03 -8.53
C GLY A 27 3.62 13.51 -9.56
N SER A 28 4.33 14.61 -9.29
CA SER A 28 5.28 15.19 -10.26
C SER A 28 6.51 14.30 -10.46
N SER A 29 6.87 14.03 -11.71
CA SER A 29 8.10 13.30 -12.07
C SER A 29 9.37 14.00 -11.60
N ASN A 30 9.35 15.33 -11.49
CA ASN A 30 10.49 16.13 -11.06
C ASN A 30 10.89 15.85 -9.60
N HIS A 31 9.96 15.33 -8.80
CA HIS A 31 10.20 14.99 -7.40
C HIS A 31 10.50 13.51 -7.17
N ARG A 32 10.68 12.71 -8.23
CA ARG A 32 10.86 11.24 -8.15
C ARG A 32 11.97 10.80 -7.20
N LYS A 33 13.11 11.50 -7.19
CA LYS A 33 14.25 11.17 -6.31
C LYS A 33 13.91 11.40 -4.83
N THR A 34 13.37 12.57 -4.51
CA THR A 34 13.00 12.99 -3.14
C THR A 34 11.83 12.17 -2.60
N ARG A 35 10.92 11.74 -3.48
CA ARG A 35 9.71 11.01 -3.12
C ARG A 35 9.97 9.68 -2.42
N THR A 36 11.11 9.08 -2.71
CA THR A 36 11.52 7.78 -2.17
C THR A 36 11.66 7.73 -0.65
N THR A 37 11.80 8.88 0.02
CA THR A 37 11.86 8.99 1.48
C THR A 37 10.48 8.75 2.12
N PHE A 38 9.38 9.07 1.42
CA PHE A 38 8.01 8.92 1.93
C PHE A 38 7.49 7.48 1.85
N TYR A 39 8.17 6.58 1.14
CA TYR A 39 7.77 5.17 1.06
C TYR A 39 8.25 4.34 2.26
N ASN A 40 9.08 4.91 3.13
CA ASN A 40 9.60 4.22 4.29
C ASN A 40 8.49 3.98 5.32
N GLY A 41 8.32 2.72 5.75
CA GLY A 41 7.32 2.36 6.77
C GLY A 41 5.88 2.27 6.24
N VAL A 42 5.67 2.29 4.92
CA VAL A 42 4.35 2.08 4.32
C VAL A 42 3.90 0.63 4.52
N HIS A 43 2.65 0.46 4.95
CA HIS A 43 2.04 -0.84 5.24
C HIS A 43 0.99 -1.28 4.22
N GLY A 44 0.53 -0.38 3.36
CA GLY A 44 -0.43 -0.64 2.29
C GLY A 44 -0.37 0.46 1.23
N LEU A 45 -0.82 0.16 0.01
CA LEU A 45 -0.78 1.08 -1.12
C LEU A 45 -2.19 1.37 -1.63
N ILE A 46 -2.47 2.64 -1.91
CA ILE A 46 -3.69 3.06 -2.60
C ILE A 46 -3.25 3.68 -3.92
N PHE A 47 -3.55 3.01 -5.03
CA PHE A 47 -3.28 3.53 -6.36
C PHE A 47 -4.49 4.32 -6.86
N VAL A 48 -4.30 5.61 -7.10
CA VAL A 48 -5.36 6.49 -7.59
C VAL A 48 -5.10 6.86 -9.04
N HIS A 49 -6.12 6.73 -9.88
CA HIS A 49 -6.08 7.24 -11.25
C HIS A 49 -7.38 7.95 -11.63
N ASP A 50 -7.31 8.72 -12.70
CA ASP A 50 -8.44 9.46 -13.26
C ASP A 50 -9.05 8.60 -14.39
N LEU A 51 -10.34 8.28 -14.27
CA LEU A 51 -11.06 7.43 -15.22
C LEU A 51 -11.23 8.09 -16.60
N THR A 52 -11.12 9.42 -16.69
CA THR A 52 -11.12 10.16 -17.95
C THR A 52 -9.74 10.20 -18.62
N ASN A 53 -8.68 9.84 -17.89
CA ASN A 53 -7.30 9.96 -18.35
C ASN A 53 -6.59 8.61 -18.34
N ARG A 54 -6.59 7.92 -19.48
CA ARG A 54 -5.92 6.61 -19.66
C ARG A 54 -4.43 6.62 -19.30
N LYS A 55 -3.72 7.72 -19.55
CA LYS A 55 -2.30 7.86 -19.22
C LYS A 55 -2.07 7.79 -17.71
N SER A 56 -3.01 8.30 -16.91
CA SER A 56 -2.93 8.22 -15.44
C SER A 56 -2.97 6.76 -14.95
N GLN A 57 -3.78 5.91 -15.56
CA GLN A 57 -3.84 4.48 -15.26
C GLN A 57 -2.56 3.75 -15.71
N GLN A 58 -2.05 4.05 -16.91
CA GLN A 58 -0.79 3.45 -17.40
C GLN A 58 0.39 3.77 -16.48
N ASN A 59 0.44 4.98 -15.93
CA ASN A 59 1.48 5.40 -15.01
C ASN A 59 1.50 4.61 -13.69
N LEU A 60 0.41 3.93 -13.30
CA LEU A 60 0.37 3.13 -12.07
C LEU A 60 1.43 2.02 -12.06
N LYS A 61 1.76 1.44 -13.22
CA LYS A 61 2.86 0.46 -13.34
C LYS A 61 4.21 1.06 -12.99
N CYS A 62 4.45 2.31 -13.41
CA CYS A 62 5.66 3.05 -13.05
C CYS A 62 5.70 3.39 -11.55
N TRP A 63 4.56 3.73 -10.94
CA TRP A 63 4.44 3.97 -9.50
C TRP A 63 4.73 2.72 -8.68
N LEU A 64 4.15 1.58 -9.05
CA LEU A 64 4.45 0.31 -8.39
C LEU A 64 5.94 -0.02 -8.49
N SER A 65 6.52 0.09 -9.70
CA SER A 65 7.95 -0.16 -9.90
C SER A 65 8.81 0.74 -9.02
N GLU A 66 8.42 2.00 -8.81
CA GLU A 66 9.14 2.93 -7.95
C GLU A 66 9.11 2.49 -6.47
N VAL A 67 7.96 2.01 -6.00
CA VAL A 67 7.79 1.50 -4.62
C VAL A 67 8.55 0.18 -4.45
N VAL A 68 8.37 -0.77 -5.37
CA VAL A 68 8.99 -2.11 -5.32
C VAL A 68 10.51 -2.03 -5.45
N ASN A 69 11.04 -1.21 -6.36
CA ASN A 69 12.49 -1.06 -6.52
C ASN A 69 13.14 -0.54 -5.23
N ARG A 70 12.43 0.16 -4.34
CA ARG A 70 12.96 0.53 -3.01
C ARG A 70 13.01 -0.65 -2.05
N TYR A 71 12.02 -1.54 -2.09
CA TYR A 71 12.05 -2.80 -1.33
C TYR A 71 13.13 -3.74 -1.86
N SER A 72 13.35 -3.76 -3.19
CA SER A 72 14.39 -4.54 -3.86
C SER A 72 15.79 -3.94 -3.68
N TYR A 73 15.96 -2.62 -3.55
CA TYR A 73 17.28 -2.00 -3.30
C TYR A 73 17.93 -2.37 -1.96
N LYS A 74 17.19 -3.00 -1.04
CA LYS A 74 17.77 -3.65 0.16
C LYS A 74 18.36 -5.04 -0.15
N ALA A 75 18.13 -5.55 -1.35
CA ALA A 75 18.63 -6.80 -1.90
C ALA A 75 19.32 -6.52 -3.25
N LYS A 76 20.59 -6.12 -3.18
CA LYS A 76 21.59 -6.05 -4.27
C LYS A 76 21.55 -4.79 -5.17
N GLN A 77 22.74 -4.18 -5.31
CA GLN A 77 23.08 -3.38 -6.47
C GLN A 77 23.12 -4.30 -7.69
N GLY A 78 22.28 -4.05 -8.68
CA GLY A 78 22.27 -4.78 -9.94
C GLY A 78 21.03 -4.38 -10.75
N PHE A 79 21.27 -3.94 -11.98
CA PHE A 79 20.24 -3.59 -12.94
C PHE A 79 19.66 -4.88 -13.50
N GLU A 80 18.65 -5.46 -12.84
CA GLU A 80 17.99 -6.64 -13.36
C GLU A 80 16.47 -6.50 -13.44
N GLU A 81 16.00 -7.12 -14.51
CA GLU A 81 14.66 -7.20 -15.07
C GLU A 81 13.59 -7.52 -14.01
N TYR A 82 12.43 -6.89 -14.16
CA TYR A 82 11.26 -7.11 -13.30
C TYR A 82 10.83 -8.59 -13.40
N ASP A 83 11.25 -9.41 -12.43
CA ASP A 83 10.82 -10.81 -12.32
C ASP A 83 9.47 -10.89 -11.58
N SER A 84 8.41 -11.19 -12.33
CA SER A 84 7.06 -11.38 -11.82
C SER A 84 6.95 -12.52 -10.78
N GLU A 85 7.86 -13.51 -10.81
CA GLU A 85 7.74 -14.71 -9.96
C GLU A 85 8.27 -14.49 -8.53
N GLN A 86 9.22 -13.57 -8.32
CA GLN A 86 9.75 -13.24 -7.00
C GLN A 86 8.83 -12.35 -6.13
N CYS A 87 7.83 -11.72 -6.75
CA CYS A 87 6.84 -10.90 -6.07
C CYS A 87 5.73 -11.72 -5.41
N ALA A 88 5.44 -12.94 -5.88
CA ALA A 88 4.34 -13.75 -5.36
C ALA A 88 4.63 -14.36 -3.97
N GLY A 89 5.92 -14.55 -3.60
CA GLY A 89 6.33 -15.19 -2.35
C GLY A 89 6.74 -14.25 -1.22
N SER A 90 6.94 -12.95 -1.48
CA SER A 90 7.54 -12.00 -0.54
C SER A 90 6.55 -10.93 -0.07
N ASN A 91 5.64 -11.30 0.84
CA ASN A 91 4.89 -10.39 1.73
C ASN A 91 4.46 -9.05 1.11
N MET A 92 3.92 -9.07 -0.13
CA MET A 92 3.54 -7.85 -0.87
C MET A 92 2.59 -6.99 -0.05
N LEU A 93 2.85 -5.68 -0.02
CA LEU A 93 1.97 -4.73 0.63
C LEU A 93 0.55 -4.91 0.07
N PRO A 94 -0.50 -5.00 0.91
CA PRO A 94 -1.86 -4.91 0.44
C PRO A 94 -2.02 -3.66 -0.42
N MET A 95 -2.70 -3.80 -1.54
CA MET A 95 -2.96 -2.68 -2.44
C MET A 95 -4.43 -2.64 -2.87
N ILE A 96 -4.92 -1.44 -3.15
CA ILE A 96 -6.25 -1.19 -3.68
C ILE A 96 -6.17 -0.10 -4.75
N PHE A 97 -7.01 -0.22 -5.78
CA PHE A 97 -7.09 0.74 -6.88
C PHE A 97 -8.35 1.59 -6.77
N ILE A 98 -8.18 2.90 -6.95
CA ILE A 98 -9.26 3.88 -6.92
C ILE A 98 -9.27 4.64 -8.25
N GLY A 99 -10.31 4.41 -9.04
CA GLY A 99 -10.64 5.24 -10.20
C GLY A 99 -11.49 6.43 -9.76
N THR A 100 -11.07 7.64 -10.07
CA THR A 100 -11.79 8.88 -9.75
C THR A 100 -12.49 9.47 -10.98
N LYS A 101 -13.38 10.44 -10.76
CA LYS A 101 -14.15 11.12 -11.82
C LYS A 101 -15.09 10.18 -12.58
N LEU A 102 -15.75 9.29 -11.84
CA LEU A 102 -16.70 8.33 -12.42
C LEU A 102 -17.85 9.03 -13.16
N ASP A 103 -18.30 10.17 -12.63
CA ASP A 103 -19.30 11.06 -13.22
C ASP A 103 -18.93 11.53 -14.64
N LEU A 104 -17.65 11.81 -14.88
CA LEU A 104 -17.16 12.29 -16.18
C LEU A 104 -16.74 11.17 -17.14
N ALA A 105 -16.43 9.98 -16.61
CA ALA A 105 -15.89 8.88 -17.41
C ALA A 105 -16.91 8.28 -18.39
N GLY A 106 -18.20 8.36 -18.05
CA GLY A 106 -19.30 7.73 -18.78
C GLY A 106 -19.30 6.20 -18.64
N GLU A 107 -20.48 5.59 -18.51
CA GLU A 107 -20.64 4.15 -18.21
C GLU A 107 -19.93 3.22 -19.22
N LYS A 108 -19.90 3.61 -20.50
CA LYS A 108 -19.31 2.81 -21.59
C LYS A 108 -17.79 2.65 -21.48
N ARG A 109 -17.07 3.59 -20.88
CA ARG A 109 -15.61 3.46 -20.66
C ARG A 109 -15.28 2.63 -19.42
N VAL A 110 -16.18 2.60 -18.45
CA VAL A 110 -16.02 1.86 -17.19
C VAL A 110 -16.27 0.36 -17.40
N GLN A 111 -17.24 0.00 -18.25
CA GLN A 111 -17.52 -1.38 -18.65
C GLN A 111 -16.74 -1.83 -19.89
N GLY A 112 -16.32 -0.88 -20.73
CA GLY A 112 -15.58 -1.12 -21.98
C GLY A 112 -14.10 -1.45 -21.79
N ASN A 113 -13.79 -2.52 -21.04
CA ASN A 113 -12.49 -3.21 -21.12
C ASN A 113 -12.45 -4.11 -22.37
N MET A 114 -12.69 -3.53 -23.55
CA MET A 114 -12.37 -4.22 -24.81
C MET A 114 -10.89 -3.93 -25.12
N MET A 115 -10.05 -4.96 -25.01
CA MET A 115 -8.60 -5.01 -25.34
C MET A 115 -7.54 -4.73 -24.26
N GLY A 116 -7.87 -4.61 -22.97
CA GLY A 116 -6.83 -4.53 -21.94
C GLY A 116 -7.22 -5.25 -20.65
N LEU A 117 -6.33 -6.08 -20.12
CA LEU A 117 -6.45 -6.60 -18.76
C LEU A 117 -6.49 -5.41 -17.79
N ASP A 118 -7.48 -5.42 -16.90
CA ASP A 118 -7.58 -4.47 -15.80
C ASP A 118 -6.34 -4.62 -14.90
N ILE A 119 -5.55 -3.55 -14.71
CA ILE A 119 -4.30 -3.61 -13.90
C ILE A 119 -4.60 -4.12 -12.49
N ALA A 120 -5.77 -3.81 -11.94
CA ALA A 120 -6.20 -4.33 -10.65
C ALA A 120 -6.36 -5.87 -10.68
N GLN A 121 -6.93 -6.42 -11.74
CA GLN A 121 -7.06 -7.86 -11.93
C GLN A 121 -5.70 -8.53 -12.18
N GLU A 122 -4.83 -7.90 -12.97
CA GLU A 122 -3.45 -8.33 -13.23
C GLU A 122 -2.67 -8.50 -11.91
N TRP A 123 -2.90 -7.61 -10.93
CA TRP A 123 -2.21 -7.63 -9.63
C TRP A 123 -3.02 -8.27 -8.50
N GLY A 124 -4.17 -8.90 -8.80
CA GLY A 124 -5.01 -9.58 -7.79
C GLY A 124 -5.52 -8.64 -6.69
N ALA A 125 -5.78 -7.37 -7.03
CA ALA A 125 -6.16 -6.32 -6.10
C ALA A 125 -7.59 -5.85 -6.31
N ASP A 126 -8.21 -5.36 -5.23
CA ASP A 126 -9.54 -4.76 -5.30
C ASP A 126 -9.51 -3.43 -6.04
N LYS A 127 -10.60 -3.14 -6.78
CA LYS A 127 -10.83 -1.86 -7.45
C LYS A 127 -12.15 -1.23 -6.99
N ILE A 128 -12.10 0.08 -6.79
CA ILE A 128 -13.23 0.96 -6.51
C ILE A 128 -13.22 2.09 -7.54
N ASN A 129 -14.36 2.41 -8.11
CA ASN A 129 -14.53 3.62 -8.93
C ASN A 129 -15.45 4.57 -8.17
N LEU A 130 -15.05 5.83 -8.05
CA LEU A 130 -15.71 6.84 -7.23
C LEU A 130 -16.06 8.07 -8.07
N ASP A 131 -17.26 8.59 -7.82
CA ASP A 131 -17.54 10.00 -8.02
C ASP A 131 -17.18 10.73 -6.71
N ASN A 132 -16.16 11.58 -6.77
CA ASN A 132 -15.69 12.33 -5.62
C ASN A 132 -16.64 13.47 -5.22
N MET A 133 -17.57 13.86 -6.10
CA MET A 133 -18.59 14.87 -5.85
C MET A 133 -19.84 14.26 -5.21
N ASP A 134 -20.03 12.94 -5.32
CA ASP A 134 -21.12 12.22 -4.67
C ASP A 134 -20.67 11.59 -3.34
N PRO A 135 -21.09 12.13 -2.18
CA PRO A 135 -20.75 11.56 -0.88
C PRO A 135 -21.30 10.14 -0.67
N ARG A 136 -22.27 9.71 -1.48
CA ARG A 136 -22.85 8.36 -1.42
C ARG A 136 -21.89 7.31 -1.97
N SER A 137 -20.90 7.69 -2.78
CA SER A 137 -19.90 6.78 -3.36
C SER A 137 -19.13 5.97 -2.31
N LEU A 138 -18.98 6.50 -1.09
CA LEU A 138 -18.34 5.85 0.06
C LEU A 138 -19.26 5.80 1.30
N ALA A 139 -20.59 5.88 1.11
CA ALA A 139 -21.51 5.79 2.23
C ALA A 139 -21.36 4.46 3.00
N PRO A 140 -21.57 4.43 4.33
CA PRO A 140 -21.60 3.20 5.10
C PRO A 140 -22.55 2.17 4.49
N GLY A 141 -22.11 0.91 4.41
CA GLY A 141 -22.87 -0.19 3.78
C GLY A 141 -22.76 -0.26 2.25
N SER A 142 -22.20 0.75 1.57
CA SER A 142 -21.92 0.66 0.13
C SER A 142 -20.86 -0.41 -0.17
N SER A 143 -20.91 -1.00 -1.36
CA SER A 143 -19.91 -1.99 -1.81
C SER A 143 -18.48 -1.41 -1.81
N SER A 144 -18.34 -0.14 -2.17
CA SER A 144 -17.09 0.62 -2.12
C SER A 144 -16.56 0.75 -0.68
N ALA A 145 -17.41 1.15 0.27
CA ALA A 145 -17.01 1.26 1.68
C ALA A 145 -16.60 -0.09 2.27
N VAL A 146 -17.30 -1.18 1.91
CA VAL A 146 -16.96 -2.54 2.33
C VAL A 146 -15.60 -2.98 1.78
N LYS A 147 -15.32 -2.73 0.50
CA LYS A 147 -14.01 -3.02 -0.11
C LYS A 147 -12.88 -2.24 0.57
N LEU A 148 -13.09 -0.95 0.82
CA LEU A 148 -12.10 -0.11 1.50
C LEU A 148 -11.84 -0.58 2.94
N SER A 149 -12.90 -0.97 3.66
CA SER A 149 -12.78 -1.53 5.01
C SER A 149 -11.99 -2.86 5.00
N ARG A 150 -12.27 -3.75 4.05
CA ARG A 150 -11.50 -5.00 3.87
C ARG A 150 -10.02 -4.74 3.58
N PHE A 151 -9.72 -3.74 2.76
CA PHE A 151 -8.34 -3.33 2.49
C PHE A 151 -7.63 -2.91 3.79
N PHE A 152 -8.23 -2.02 4.58
CA PHE A 152 -7.64 -1.60 5.86
C PHE A 152 -7.48 -2.76 6.84
N ASN A 153 -8.47 -3.65 6.93
CA ASN A 153 -8.37 -4.86 7.75
C ASN A 153 -7.19 -5.75 7.31
N LYS A 154 -7.00 -5.96 6.00
CA LYS A 154 -5.89 -6.73 5.45
C LYS A 154 -4.54 -6.08 5.77
N VAL A 155 -4.43 -4.76 5.73
CA VAL A 155 -3.22 -4.01 6.14
C VAL A 155 -2.91 -4.25 7.61
N ILE A 156 -3.90 -4.09 8.49
CA ILE A 156 -3.75 -4.28 9.93
C ILE A 156 -3.36 -5.73 10.25
N GLU A 157 -4.05 -6.70 9.65
CA GLU A 157 -3.79 -8.13 9.83
C GLU A 157 -2.37 -8.51 9.39
N MET A 158 -1.94 -8.06 8.21
CA MET A 158 -0.59 -8.30 7.73
C MET A 158 0.49 -7.65 8.59
N ARG A 159 0.20 -6.51 9.21
CA ARG A 159 1.17 -5.76 10.02
C ARG A 159 1.29 -6.30 11.45
N TYR A 160 0.19 -6.67 12.07
CA TYR A 160 0.15 -6.98 13.52
C TYR A 160 -0.14 -8.45 13.82
N HIS A 161 -0.86 -9.16 12.96
CA HIS A 161 -1.41 -10.49 13.28
C HIS A 161 -0.81 -11.64 12.46
N LYS A 162 0.05 -11.36 11.47
CA LYS A 162 0.79 -12.40 10.69
C LYS A 162 1.71 -13.31 11.52
N ARG A 163 1.97 -13.00 12.80
CA ARG A 163 2.86 -13.79 13.67
C ARG A 163 2.16 -14.79 14.59
N GLU A 164 0.83 -14.78 14.71
CA GLU A 164 0.12 -15.67 15.65
C GLU A 164 -0.07 -17.11 15.14
N HIS A 165 0.28 -17.40 13.88
CA HIS A 165 0.22 -18.75 13.29
C HIS A 165 1.59 -19.42 13.10
N VAL A 166 2.66 -18.88 13.68
CA VAL A 166 3.94 -19.61 13.72
C VAL A 166 3.91 -20.54 14.93
N SER A 167 3.81 -21.84 14.65
CA SER A 167 3.91 -22.94 15.62
C SER A 167 5.02 -22.70 16.66
N PRO A 168 4.83 -23.06 17.95
CA PRO A 168 5.83 -22.93 19.02
C PRO A 168 7.16 -23.65 18.77
N PHE A 169 7.28 -24.40 17.68
CA PHE A 169 8.45 -25.24 17.35
C PHE A 169 9.35 -24.69 16.23
N ALA A 170 9.17 -23.45 15.78
CA ALA A 170 10.09 -22.85 14.81
C ALA A 170 11.37 -22.33 15.53
N PRO A 171 12.58 -22.75 15.13
CA PRO A 171 13.81 -22.31 15.78
C PRO A 171 14.04 -20.81 15.60
N ASP A 172 14.31 -20.14 16.72
CA ASP A 172 14.55 -18.70 16.86
C ASP A 172 15.59 -18.18 15.87
N LYS A 173 15.15 -17.47 14.83
CA LYS A 173 16.02 -16.53 14.12
C LYS A 173 15.97 -15.21 14.86
N LYS A 174 16.83 -15.07 15.88
CA LYS A 174 17.14 -13.79 16.54
C LYS A 174 17.36 -12.70 15.49
N ARG A 175 16.38 -11.82 15.31
CA ARG A 175 16.59 -10.52 14.68
C ARG A 175 17.05 -9.56 15.78
N PHE A 176 18.33 -9.21 15.70
CA PHE A 176 18.94 -8.11 16.44
C PHE A 176 18.14 -6.83 16.17
N TYR A 177 17.35 -6.41 17.16
CA TYR A 177 16.96 -5.02 17.30
C TYR A 177 18.05 -4.37 18.16
N THR A 178 18.93 -3.61 17.53
CA THR A 178 19.83 -2.72 18.27
C THR A 178 18.98 -1.60 18.85
N THR A 179 18.56 -1.77 20.10
CA THR A 179 17.99 -0.71 20.91
C THR A 179 19.11 0.28 21.20
N ILE A 180 19.09 1.44 20.56
CA ILE A 180 19.91 2.57 20.98
C ILE A 180 19.25 3.14 22.23
N SER A 181 19.86 2.90 23.39
CA SER A 181 19.59 3.66 24.61
C SER A 181 20.76 4.61 24.84
N PRO A 182 20.51 5.88 25.21
CA PRO A 182 21.58 6.85 25.49
C PRO A 182 22.07 6.63 26.92
N ASN A 183 23.40 6.53 27.11
CA ASN A 183 24.11 7.12 28.26
C ASN A 183 25.60 6.72 28.29
N ASN A 184 26.42 7.77 28.15
CA ASN A 184 27.54 8.15 29.02
C ASN A 184 28.95 7.54 28.88
N THR A 185 29.89 8.49 28.77
CA THR A 185 31.25 8.61 29.38
C THR A 185 32.50 7.94 28.78
N LYS A 186 33.38 8.83 28.28
CA LYS A 186 34.88 8.90 28.39
C LYS A 186 35.67 7.82 27.61
N SER A 187 36.86 8.06 27.07
CA SER A 187 37.95 8.99 27.41
C SER A 187 38.83 9.30 26.19
N TYR A 188 39.52 10.43 26.22
CA TYR A 188 40.58 10.80 25.27
C TYR A 188 41.86 10.05 25.62
N HIS A 189 42.55 9.50 24.61
CA HIS A 189 43.96 9.14 24.71
C HIS A 189 44.72 9.84 23.60
N TYR A 190 45.74 10.61 24.03
CA TYR A 190 46.78 11.19 23.18
C TYR A 190 47.76 10.09 22.76
N ASP A 191 48.24 10.18 21.53
CA ASP A 191 49.64 9.96 21.13
C ASP A 191 49.98 10.99 20.03
#